data_AF-A0A7V2RLE0-F1
#
_entry.id   AF-A0A7V2RLE0-F1
#
_cell.length_a   1.000
_cell.length_b   1.000
_cell.length_c   1.000
_cell.angle_alpha   90.00
_cell.angle_beta   90.00
_cell.angle_gamma   90.00
#
_symmetry.space_group_name_H-M   'P 1'
#
loop_
_entity.id
_entity.type
_entity.pdbx_description
1 polymer ?
#
loop_
_entity_poly.entity_id
_entity_poly.type
_entity_poly.pdbx_seq_one_letter_code
_entity_poly.pdbx_strand_id
1 'polypeptide(L)'
;MEKTDRNYWVQPAGFFYWPPGLPREETLDSFVLLFRSEGFEICNDGLWEQGFQKIAIFVKDDLPTHAARQLSDGNWTSKLGVLEDVRHSLQAISGGLYGEVSVFMKRAV
;
A
#
# COMPACT_ATOMS: atom_id res chain seq x y z
N MET A 1 -0.32 4.52 -15.26
CA MET A 1 -0.39 3.08 -14.98
C MET A 1 -1.84 2.65 -14.91
N GLU A 2 -2.25 1.76 -15.80
CA GLU A 2 -3.55 1.08 -15.76
C GLU A 2 -3.74 0.47 -14.36
N LYS A 3 -4.92 0.62 -13.77
CA LYS A 3 -5.26 0.01 -12.49
C LYS A 3 -5.12 -1.50 -12.66
N THR A 4 -4.07 -2.11 -12.13
CA THR A 4 -4.01 -3.57 -12.09
C THR A 4 -5.03 -4.00 -11.05
N ASP A 5 -6.11 -4.66 -11.45
CA ASP A 5 -7.14 -5.15 -10.52
C ASP A 5 -6.64 -6.27 -9.58
N ARG A 6 -5.32 -6.49 -9.50
CA ARG A 6 -4.68 -7.43 -8.59
C ARG A 6 -4.88 -6.99 -7.14
N ASN A 7 -5.15 -7.96 -6.29
CA ASN A 7 -5.18 -7.80 -4.83
C ASN A 7 -3.92 -8.44 -4.28
N TYR A 8 -3.04 -7.62 -3.73
CA TYR A 8 -1.75 -8.07 -3.22
C TYR A 8 -1.86 -8.38 -1.74
N TRP A 9 -1.65 -9.65 -1.38
CA TRP A 9 -1.54 -10.08 0.01
C TRP A 9 -0.76 -11.40 0.07
N VAL A 10 -0.08 -11.64 1.18
CA VAL A 10 0.79 -12.82 1.34
C VAL A 10 -0.06 -14.09 1.53
N GLN A 11 -1.11 -14.00 2.34
CA GLN A 11 -2.00 -15.11 2.74
C GLN A 11 -3.50 -14.75 2.83
N PRO A 12 -4.42 -15.70 2.62
CA PRO A 12 -4.21 -17.05 2.15
C PRO A 12 -3.80 -17.09 0.67
N ALA A 13 -2.81 -17.94 0.36
CA ALA A 13 -2.36 -18.16 -1.01
C ALA A 13 -3.51 -18.69 -1.87
N GLY A 14 -3.70 -18.12 -3.07
CA GLY A 14 -4.76 -18.50 -4.01
C GLY A 14 -5.95 -17.53 -4.07
N PHE A 15 -6.14 -16.70 -3.04
CA PHE A 15 -7.13 -15.61 -3.05
C PHE A 15 -6.50 -14.26 -3.42
N PHE A 16 -5.20 -14.13 -3.17
CA PHE A 16 -4.42 -12.93 -3.40
C PHE A 16 -3.18 -13.23 -4.22
N TYR A 17 -2.77 -12.27 -5.03
CA TYR A 17 -1.59 -12.35 -5.86
C TYR A 17 -0.36 -11.91 -5.05
N TRP A 18 0.71 -12.70 -5.13
CA TRP A 18 2.03 -12.33 -4.61
C TRP A 18 3.07 -12.63 -5.70
N PRO A 19 3.90 -11.67 -6.12
CA PRO A 19 4.86 -11.90 -7.19
C PRO A 19 5.86 -13.01 -6.85
N PRO A 20 6.23 -13.86 -7.82
CA PRO A 20 7.28 -14.86 -7.64
C PRO A 20 8.64 -14.17 -7.43
N GLY A 21 9.50 -14.77 -6.60
CA GLY A 21 10.84 -14.24 -6.31
C GLY A 21 10.91 -13.23 -5.16
N LEU A 22 9.78 -12.89 -4.55
CA LEU A 22 9.73 -12.08 -3.34
C LEU A 22 9.51 -12.95 -2.09
N PRO A 23 10.03 -12.55 -0.91
CA PRO A 23 9.73 -13.19 0.36
C PRO A 23 8.21 -13.23 0.57
N ARG A 24 7.70 -14.39 1.01
CA ARG A 24 6.27 -14.61 1.21
C ARG A 24 5.94 -14.62 2.70
N GLU A 25 6.33 -13.54 3.36
CA GLU A 25 6.20 -13.31 4.80
C GLU A 25 5.36 -12.06 5.05
N GLU A 26 4.49 -12.08 6.06
CA GLU A 26 3.67 -10.93 6.45
C GLU A 26 4.48 -9.95 7.29
N THR A 27 5.52 -9.39 6.68
CA THR A 27 6.45 -8.43 7.29
C THR A 27 6.50 -7.14 6.50
N LEU A 28 6.74 -6.01 7.17
CA LEU A 28 6.83 -4.71 6.51
C LEU A 28 7.87 -4.73 5.37
N ASP A 29 9.03 -5.37 5.60
CA ASP A 29 10.09 -5.49 4.61
C ASP A 29 9.63 -6.22 3.34
N SER A 30 8.80 -7.27 3.46
CA SER A 30 8.27 -8.00 2.30
C SER A 30 7.35 -7.12 1.45
N PHE A 31 6.51 -6.28 2.09
CA PHE A 31 5.68 -5.32 1.38
C PHE A 31 6.51 -4.18 0.76
N VAL A 32 7.55 -3.70 1.43
CA VAL A 32 8.48 -2.71 0.87
C VAL A 32 9.18 -3.29 -0.38
N LEU A 33 9.63 -4.55 -0.34
CA LEU A 33 10.24 -5.22 -1.49
C LEU A 33 9.25 -5.42 -2.64
N LEU A 34 7.99 -5.75 -2.33
CA LEU A 34 6.91 -5.80 -3.32
C LEU A 34 6.80 -4.48 -4.08
N PHE A 35 6.66 -3.35 -3.37
CA PHE A 35 6.50 -2.07 -4.04
C PHE A 35 7.79 -1.60 -4.73
N ARG A 36 8.97 -1.94 -4.20
CA ARG A 36 10.25 -1.73 -4.90
C ARG A 36 10.31 -2.46 -6.25
N SER A 37 9.80 -3.69 -6.33
CA SER A 37 9.73 -4.41 -7.61
C SER A 37 8.82 -3.73 -8.65
N GLU A 38 7.88 -2.90 -8.19
CA GLU A 38 6.99 -2.08 -9.02
C GLU A 38 7.54 -0.65 -9.27
N GLY A 39 8.80 -0.41 -8.90
CA GLY A 39 9.51 0.87 -9.12
C GLY A 39 9.26 1.95 -8.07
N PHE A 40 8.68 1.59 -6.91
CA PHE A 40 8.55 2.54 -5.79
C PHE A 40 9.80 2.59 -4.93
N GLU A 41 10.10 3.77 -4.42
CA GLU A 41 11.18 4.03 -3.49
C GLU A 41 10.62 4.66 -2.21
N ILE A 42 11.26 4.42 -1.06
CA ILE A 42 10.84 5.01 0.22
C ILE A 42 10.96 6.53 0.13
N CYS A 43 9.97 7.24 0.68
CA CYS A 43 9.99 8.70 0.75
C CYS A 43 9.60 9.19 2.15
N ASN A 44 9.81 10.49 2.38
CA ASN A 44 9.71 11.07 3.73
C ASN A 44 8.27 11.22 4.22
N ASP A 45 7.32 11.44 3.32
CA ASP A 45 5.95 11.81 3.68
C ASP A 45 4.90 11.41 2.63
N GLY A 46 3.64 11.49 3.06
CA GLY A 46 2.45 11.33 2.23
C GLY A 46 1.93 12.64 1.61
N LEU A 47 2.71 13.72 1.56
CA LEU A 47 2.25 14.97 0.94
C LEU A 47 2.11 14.78 -0.57
N TRP A 48 1.06 15.36 -1.17
CA TRP A 48 0.86 15.26 -2.61
C TRP A 48 2.02 15.92 -3.37
N GLU A 49 2.50 15.25 -4.41
CA GLU A 49 3.63 15.70 -5.23
C GLU A 49 3.29 15.46 -6.70
N GLN A 50 3.25 16.53 -7.49
CA GLN A 50 2.93 16.43 -8.92
C GLN A 50 3.94 15.53 -9.65
N GLY A 51 3.45 14.64 -10.51
CA GLY A 51 4.29 13.70 -11.26
C GLY A 51 4.70 12.45 -10.47
N PHE A 52 4.24 12.30 -9.22
CA PHE A 52 4.50 11.11 -8.42
C PHE A 52 3.20 10.43 -7.99
N GLN A 53 3.27 9.10 -7.92
CA GLN A 53 2.28 8.27 -7.25
C GLN A 53 2.87 7.80 -5.93
N LYS A 54 2.14 8.03 -4.84
CA LYS A 54 2.54 7.61 -3.50
C LYS A 54 1.69 6.45 -2.98
N ILE A 55 2.29 5.67 -2.09
CA ILE A 55 1.63 4.63 -1.30
C ILE A 55 1.99 4.79 0.17
N ALA A 56 1.10 4.36 1.05
CA ALA A 56 1.26 4.32 2.49
C ALA A 56 1.02 2.90 2.97
N ILE A 57 1.95 2.33 3.73
CA ILE A 57 1.84 0.99 4.33
C ILE A 57 1.54 1.18 5.82
N PHE A 58 0.48 0.53 6.28
CA PHE A 58 0.04 0.57 7.67
C PHE A 58 0.49 -0.69 8.40
N VAL A 59 0.89 -0.51 9.67
CA VAL A 59 1.37 -1.57 10.54
C VAL A 59 0.66 -1.47 11.89
N LYS A 60 0.25 -2.63 12.40
CA LYS A 60 -0.29 -2.79 13.75
C LYS A 60 0.37 -3.99 14.41
N ASP A 61 0.85 -3.82 15.64
CA ASP A 61 1.51 -4.89 16.41
C ASP A 61 2.61 -5.60 15.57
N ASP A 62 3.44 -4.79 14.89
CA ASP A 62 4.52 -5.21 13.98
C ASP A 62 4.09 -5.99 12.72
N LEU A 63 2.78 -6.12 12.46
CA LEU A 63 2.23 -6.79 11.29
C LEU A 63 1.66 -5.77 10.28
N PRO A 64 2.00 -5.89 8.98
CA PRO A 64 1.32 -5.14 7.93
C PRO A 64 -0.15 -5.49 7.88
N THR A 65 -1.01 -4.48 7.88
CA THR A 65 -2.47 -4.64 7.91
C THR A 65 -3.13 -4.06 6.67
N HIS A 66 -2.50 -3.07 6.04
CA HIS A 66 -3.13 -2.29 4.98
C HIS A 66 -2.13 -1.54 4.11
N ALA A 67 -2.53 -1.23 2.89
CA ALA A 67 -1.82 -0.29 2.03
C ALA A 67 -2.83 0.61 1.28
N ALA A 68 -2.53 1.90 1.22
CA ALA A 68 -3.34 2.89 0.51
C ALA A 68 -2.50 3.62 -0.54
N ARG A 69 -3.11 4.00 -1.66
CA ARG A 69 -2.51 4.76 -2.75
C ARG A 69 -3.04 6.18 -2.76
N GLN A 70 -2.17 7.16 -2.99
CA GLN A 70 -2.59 8.55 -3.11
C GLN A 70 -3.22 8.83 -4.48
N LEU A 71 -4.30 9.61 -4.47
CA LEU A 71 -5.00 10.15 -5.62
C LEU A 71 -4.47 11.54 -5.97
N SER A 72 -4.74 12.00 -7.19
CA SER A 72 -4.27 13.31 -7.69
C SER A 72 -4.90 14.51 -6.96
N ASP A 73 -5.97 14.30 -6.20
CA ASP A 73 -6.63 15.31 -5.36
C ASP A 73 -6.08 15.32 -3.92
N GLY A 74 -5.04 14.53 -3.63
CA GLY A 74 -4.43 14.41 -2.30
C GLY A 74 -5.13 13.42 -1.36
N ASN A 75 -6.31 12.90 -1.73
CA ASN A 75 -6.97 11.83 -0.98
C ASN A 75 -6.22 10.50 -1.15
N TRP A 76 -6.54 9.54 -0.28
CA TRP A 76 -6.00 8.19 -0.34
C TRP A 76 -7.09 7.22 -0.71
N THR A 77 -6.72 6.15 -1.40
CA THR A 77 -7.63 5.09 -1.78
C THR A 77 -7.05 3.72 -1.50
N SER A 78 -7.89 2.82 -1.04
CA SER A 78 -7.54 1.44 -0.77
C SER A 78 -8.70 0.51 -1.08
N LYS A 79 -8.39 -0.73 -1.40
CA LYS A 79 -9.40 -1.76 -1.60
C LYS A 79 -9.97 -2.26 -0.27
N LEU A 80 -11.30 -2.33 -0.17
CA LEU A 80 -12.01 -3.15 0.81
C LEU A 80 -12.35 -4.49 0.16
N GLY A 81 -11.39 -5.41 0.20
CA GLY A 81 -11.51 -6.70 -0.46
C GLY A 81 -11.41 -6.62 -1.98
N VAL A 82 -12.19 -7.45 -2.68
CA VAL A 82 -12.03 -7.67 -4.13
C VAL A 82 -12.66 -6.59 -5.00
N LEU A 83 -13.61 -5.81 -4.47
CA LEU A 83 -14.59 -5.09 -5.29
C LEU A 83 -14.57 -3.57 -5.15
N GLU A 84 -14.27 -3.01 -3.96
CA GLU A 84 -14.51 -1.58 -3.71
C GLU A 84 -13.23 -0.83 -3.34
N ASP A 85 -12.86 0.17 -4.14
CA ASP A 85 -11.87 1.18 -3.75
C ASP A 85 -12.58 2.25 -2.92
N VAL A 86 -12.23 2.38 -1.63
CA VAL A 86 -12.75 3.45 -0.78
C VAL A 86 -11.79 4.62 -0.80
N ARG A 87 -12.32 5.85 -0.80
CA ARG A 87 -11.55 7.08 -0.63
C ARG A 87 -11.59 7.51 0.83
N HIS A 88 -10.45 7.87 1.38
CA HIS A 88 -10.31 8.29 2.77
C HIS A 88 -9.09 9.21 2.93
N SER A 89 -8.98 9.91 4.06
CA SER A 89 -7.71 10.51 4.48
C SER A 89 -6.89 9.48 5.24
N LEU A 90 -5.57 9.67 5.36
CA LEU A 90 -4.75 8.78 6.19
C LEU A 90 -5.21 8.83 7.65
N GLN A 91 -5.53 10.02 8.15
CA GLN A 91 -5.96 10.23 9.53
C GLN A 91 -7.26 9.49 9.85
N ALA A 92 -8.16 9.34 8.87
CA ALA A 92 -9.42 8.66 9.07
C ALA A 92 -9.28 7.14 9.26
N ILE A 93 -8.16 6.55 8.83
CA ILE A 93 -7.92 5.11 8.91
C ILE A 93 -6.69 4.74 9.74
N SER A 94 -5.94 5.72 10.21
CA SER A 94 -4.81 5.51 11.13
C SER A 94 -5.33 5.16 12.53
N GLY A 95 -4.62 4.28 13.21
CA GLY A 95 -5.01 3.68 14.48
C GLY A 95 -6.01 2.51 14.31
N GLY A 96 -6.69 2.16 15.41
CA GLY A 96 -7.80 1.20 15.39
C GLY A 96 -7.48 -0.16 14.76
N LEU A 97 -8.18 -0.52 13.68
CA LEU A 97 -8.08 -1.82 13.01
C LEU A 97 -6.82 -1.95 12.14
N TYR A 98 -6.41 -0.87 11.48
CA TYR A 98 -5.29 -0.88 10.54
C TYR A 98 -3.97 -0.46 11.20
N GLY A 99 -4.00 0.16 12.38
CA GLY A 99 -2.79 0.67 13.02
C GLY A 99 -2.27 1.92 12.32
N GLU A 100 -1.00 2.22 12.47
CA GLU A 100 -0.42 3.50 12.06
C GLU A 100 0.29 3.38 10.71
N VAL A 101 0.38 4.50 9.98
CA VAL A 101 1.24 4.55 8.79
C VAL A 101 2.69 4.39 9.23
N SER A 102 3.35 3.36 8.71
CA SER A 102 4.75 3.06 9.03
C SER A 102 5.71 3.53 7.93
N VAL A 103 5.32 3.38 6.66
CA VAL A 103 6.19 3.71 5.51
C VAL A 103 5.39 4.40 4.41
N PHE A 104 5.99 5.46 3.85
CA PHE A 104 5.58 6.05 2.58
C PHE A 104 6.54 5.65 1.47
N MET A 105 6.01 5.38 0.28
CA MET A 105 6.83 5.14 -0.91
C MET A 105 6.27 5.91 -2.10
N LYS A 106 7.12 6.28 -3.05
CA LYS A 106 6.75 7.02 -4.27
C LYS A 106 7.40 6.46 -5.53
N ARG A 107 6.78 6.66 -6.68
CA ARG A 107 7.38 6.49 -8.00
C ARG A 107 6.92 7.59 -8.96
N ALA A 108 7.71 7.86 -9.99
CA ALA A 108 7.31 8.77 -11.07
C ALA A 108 6.15 8.17 -11.89
N VAL A 109 5.27 9.04 -12.41
CA VAL A 109 4.07 8.67 -13.21
C VAL A 109 4.25 9.10 -14.66
#